data_AF-A0A0K1SYY0-F1
#
_entry.id   AF-A0A0K1SYY0-F1
#
_cell.length_a   1.000
_cell.length_b   1.000
_cell.length_c   1.000
_cell.angle_alpha   90.00
_cell.angle_beta   90.00
_cell.angle_gamma   90.00
#
_symmetry.space_group_name_H-M   'P 1'
#
loop_
_entity.id
_entity.type
_entity.pdbx_description
1 polymer ?
#
loop_
_entity_poly.entity_id
_entity_poly.type
_entity_poly.pdbx_seq_one_letter_code
_entity_poly.pdbx_strand_id
1 'polypeptide(L)'
;MDQEAGAISGVSRALGPIIGLEVSLNTKQEQCLQQGLRGYFSLYEKQSARRYEVYLAIASSHRVSEEVDNDPDKIFRQGLLLRTEDTGEWYYVGGVSPHWTNGTIIAYQGGSKATSYGKIGLAILERFAEVGIGIFPMQRPEVPPVWYNPAQFEDCNGIPGRIWNVLSSYQVVFMGLLSNAPELRARSSTFLTYRDKKGNYYLSRSGEDEMRLSSDGYPFVYEGIGATPAKPIQIGGLTILGNIYFPFFTLNGISQELASICAEIMPENLCNFGKSFTRIGDADLGAPILTSIACGNTCSGFGVAGLVSGYETLSLQGLEVVAVRAVRPPPLTSTGVRTWAKELSLEPELQALLDGAERFKKALSEIGFAPFIALASATLIDWMDQSYEQALTEAKERASELETLYNKLVQQLSGNPPPVTDRLLYREWYQNRLKVENCASAAILEYPYYSYEDLVGIVTDCASR
;
A
#
# COMPACT_ATOMS: atom_id res chain seq x y z
N MET A 1 -63.24 -10.62 30.22
CA MET A 1 -62.48 -9.35 30.22
C MET A 1 -61.66 -9.36 31.49
N ASP A 2 -60.37 -9.71 31.38
CA ASP A 2 -59.28 -9.52 32.37
C ASP A 2 -58.13 -10.51 32.07
N GLN A 3 -57.65 -10.51 30.82
CA GLN A 3 -56.48 -11.32 30.42
C GLN A 3 -55.50 -10.60 29.48
N GLU A 4 -55.67 -9.30 29.20
CA GLU A 4 -54.77 -8.53 28.32
C GLU A 4 -53.80 -7.59 29.06
N ALA A 5 -53.91 -7.44 30.38
CA ALA A 5 -53.03 -6.55 31.15
C ALA A 5 -51.69 -7.21 31.59
N GLY A 6 -51.53 -8.53 31.45
CA GLY A 6 -50.33 -9.25 31.90
C GLY A 6 -49.21 -9.41 30.86
N ALA A 7 -49.51 -9.23 29.57
CA ALA A 7 -48.53 -9.44 28.48
C ALA A 7 -47.67 -8.19 28.21
N ILE A 8 -48.15 -7.00 28.57
CA ILE A 8 -47.48 -5.72 28.27
C ILE A 8 -46.45 -5.33 29.35
N SER A 9 -46.55 -5.90 30.56
CA SER A 9 -45.56 -5.68 31.64
C SER A 9 -44.33 -6.60 31.57
N GLY A 10 -44.38 -7.66 30.75
CA GLY A 10 -43.26 -8.61 30.56
C GLY A 10 -42.26 -8.15 29.49
N VAL A 11 -42.75 -7.49 28.44
CA VAL A 11 -41.91 -7.00 27.33
C VAL A 11 -41.08 -5.77 27.75
N SER A 12 -41.64 -4.87 28.56
CA SER A 12 -40.92 -3.70 29.07
C SER A 12 -39.82 -4.03 30.10
N ARG A 13 -39.92 -5.16 30.82
CA ARG A 13 -38.84 -5.67 31.71
C ARG A 13 -37.77 -6.50 30.99
N ALA A 14 -38.06 -7.00 29.78
CA ALA A 14 -37.09 -7.69 28.92
C ALA A 14 -36.34 -6.75 27.95
N LEU A 15 -36.77 -5.50 27.81
CA LEU A 15 -36.14 -4.48 26.95
C LEU A 15 -35.16 -3.55 27.69
N GLY A 16 -35.30 -3.38 29.01
CA GLY A 16 -34.30 -2.68 29.84
C GLY A 16 -32.88 -3.26 29.78
N PRO A 17 -32.70 -4.61 29.68
CA PRO A 17 -31.40 -5.22 29.46
C PRO A 17 -30.84 -5.00 28.05
N ILE A 18 -31.65 -4.70 27.03
CA ILE A 18 -31.16 -4.56 25.65
C ILE A 18 -30.37 -3.26 25.48
N ILE A 19 -30.83 -2.16 26.06
CA ILE A 19 -30.07 -0.90 26.05
C ILE A 19 -28.78 -1.03 26.89
N GLY A 20 -28.82 -1.75 28.02
CA GLY A 20 -27.64 -2.04 28.83
C GLY A 20 -26.65 -3.00 28.17
N LEU A 21 -27.13 -4.01 27.42
CA LEU A 21 -26.31 -4.93 26.62
C LEU A 21 -25.72 -4.24 25.41
N GLU A 22 -26.47 -3.36 24.74
CA GLU A 22 -26.03 -2.60 23.57
C GLU A 22 -24.97 -1.56 23.95
N VAL A 23 -25.19 -0.80 25.03
CA VAL A 23 -24.18 0.13 25.56
C VAL A 23 -22.94 -0.61 26.06
N SER A 24 -23.09 -1.73 26.80
CA SER A 24 -21.93 -2.49 27.29
C SER A 24 -21.17 -3.21 26.19
N LEU A 25 -21.83 -3.68 25.12
CA LEU A 25 -21.14 -4.22 23.94
C LEU A 25 -20.40 -3.12 23.19
N ASN A 26 -21.03 -1.96 22.97
CA ASN A 26 -20.40 -0.86 22.25
C ASN A 26 -19.15 -0.35 23.00
N THR A 27 -19.25 -0.11 24.31
CA THR A 27 -18.09 0.26 25.14
C THR A 27 -17.01 -0.82 25.13
N LYS A 28 -17.38 -2.10 25.09
CA LYS A 28 -16.40 -3.18 25.02
C LYS A 28 -15.73 -3.29 23.65
N GLN A 29 -16.46 -3.10 22.57
CA GLN A 29 -15.92 -3.08 21.21
C GLN A 29 -14.95 -1.91 21.04
N GLU A 30 -15.32 -0.73 21.53
CA GLU A 30 -14.45 0.44 21.57
C GLU A 30 -13.16 0.13 22.36
N GLN A 31 -13.28 -0.45 23.57
CA GLN A 31 -12.12 -0.87 24.37
C GLN A 31 -11.25 -1.89 23.63
N CYS A 32 -11.83 -2.84 22.91
CA CYS A 32 -11.08 -3.81 22.11
C CYS A 32 -10.29 -3.13 20.99
N LEU A 33 -10.90 -2.17 20.27
CA LEU A 33 -10.22 -1.38 19.25
C LEU A 33 -9.08 -0.56 19.88
N GLN A 34 -9.35 0.18 20.95
CA GLN A 34 -8.38 1.06 21.60
C GLN A 34 -7.19 0.28 22.17
N GLN A 35 -7.43 -0.85 22.84
CA GLN A 35 -6.37 -1.74 23.32
C GLN A 35 -5.57 -2.33 22.16
N GLY A 36 -6.24 -2.71 21.07
CA GLY A 36 -5.62 -3.17 19.84
C GLY A 36 -4.70 -2.12 19.23
N LEU A 37 -5.19 -0.89 19.04
CA LEU A 37 -4.41 0.24 18.52
C LEU A 37 -3.19 0.54 19.41
N ARG A 38 -3.37 0.66 20.73
CA ARG A 38 -2.25 0.86 21.67
C ARG A 38 -1.21 -0.26 21.57
N GLY A 39 -1.66 -1.51 21.52
CA GLY A 39 -0.79 -2.66 21.36
C GLY A 39 -0.01 -2.62 20.04
N TYR A 40 -0.74 -2.45 18.93
CA TYR A 40 -0.24 -2.43 17.56
C TYR A 40 0.84 -1.35 17.37
N PHE A 41 0.57 -0.15 17.87
CA PHE A 41 1.47 0.97 17.75
C PHE A 41 2.59 0.98 18.81
N SER A 42 2.42 0.34 19.95
CA SER A 42 3.55 0.14 20.90
C SER A 42 4.64 -0.78 20.35
N LEU A 43 4.33 -1.64 19.36
CA LEU A 43 5.32 -2.46 18.68
C LEU A 43 6.30 -1.60 17.86
N TYR A 44 5.81 -0.52 17.27
CA TYR A 44 6.61 0.44 16.52
C TYR A 44 7.69 1.08 17.42
N GLU A 45 7.31 1.57 18.60
CA GLU A 45 8.25 2.22 19.52
C GLU A 45 9.29 1.24 20.09
N LYS A 46 8.91 -0.03 20.27
CA LYS A 46 9.76 -1.03 20.94
C LYS A 46 10.66 -1.82 19.99
N GLN A 47 10.30 -1.96 18.71
CA GLN A 47 11.03 -2.77 17.74
C GLN A 47 11.01 -2.13 16.34
N SER A 48 12.05 -1.37 16.00
CA SER A 48 12.17 -0.71 14.69
C SER A 48 12.02 -1.66 13.48
N ALA A 49 12.36 -2.94 13.63
CA ALA A 49 12.16 -3.96 12.59
C ALA A 49 10.69 -4.31 12.31
N ARG A 50 9.77 -4.10 13.28
CA ARG A 50 8.32 -4.33 13.11
C ARG A 50 7.56 -3.14 12.54
N ARG A 51 8.25 -2.03 12.23
CA ARG A 51 7.63 -0.84 11.62
C ARG A 51 6.84 -1.14 10.35
N TYR A 52 7.27 -2.16 9.60
CA TYR A 52 6.63 -2.59 8.36
C TYR A 52 5.32 -3.34 8.56
N GLU A 53 5.06 -3.88 9.76
CA GLU A 53 3.75 -4.40 10.13
C GLU A 53 2.73 -3.25 10.22
N VAL A 54 3.17 -2.08 10.65
CA VAL A 54 2.33 -0.91 10.97
C VAL A 54 2.19 0.07 9.79
N TYR A 55 3.27 0.29 9.05
CA TYR A 55 3.34 1.31 8.01
C TYR A 55 2.61 0.93 6.73
N LEU A 56 2.03 1.95 6.09
CA LEU A 56 1.26 1.82 4.87
C LEU A 56 2.17 1.88 3.66
N ALA A 57 1.82 1.11 2.63
CA ALA A 57 2.41 1.32 1.33
C ALA A 57 1.78 2.57 0.70
N ILE A 58 2.62 3.41 0.09
CA ILE A 58 2.20 4.49 -0.80
C ILE A 58 2.69 4.13 -2.19
N ALA A 59 1.77 4.08 -3.16
CA ALA A 59 2.05 3.66 -4.51
C ALA A 59 1.70 4.73 -5.56
N SER A 60 2.41 4.66 -6.69
CA SER A 60 2.13 5.41 -7.91
C SER A 60 2.60 4.64 -9.13
N SER A 61 2.08 4.98 -10.32
CA SER A 61 2.73 4.58 -11.57
C SER A 61 3.83 5.58 -11.90
N HIS A 62 4.96 5.08 -12.38
CA HIS A 62 6.03 5.93 -12.90
C HIS A 62 5.54 6.85 -14.04
N ARG A 63 4.52 6.43 -14.80
CA ARG A 63 3.92 7.22 -15.86
C ARG A 63 2.48 7.60 -15.51
N VAL A 64 2.16 8.88 -15.70
CA VAL A 64 0.84 9.44 -15.41
C VAL A 64 0.25 10.13 -16.64
N SER A 65 -1.07 10.32 -16.65
CA SER A 65 -1.79 10.85 -17.80
C SER A 65 -1.62 12.36 -17.99
N GLU A 66 -1.35 13.09 -16.92
CA GLU A 66 -1.31 14.55 -16.91
C GLU A 66 -0.29 15.10 -15.91
N GLU A 67 -0.01 16.40 -16.04
CA GLU A 67 0.73 17.16 -15.03
C GLU A 67 -0.13 17.31 -13.78
N VAL A 68 0.45 16.99 -12.64
CA VAL A 68 -0.21 17.05 -11.34
C VAL A 68 0.68 17.83 -10.38
N ASP A 69 0.34 19.11 -10.21
CA ASP A 69 1.02 19.98 -9.25
C ASP A 69 0.24 20.02 -7.94
N ASN A 70 0.93 19.75 -6.83
CA ASN A 70 0.40 19.85 -5.45
C ASN A 70 -0.87 19.04 -5.13
N ASP A 71 -1.33 18.15 -6.01
CA ASP A 71 -2.55 17.36 -5.85
C ASP A 71 -2.23 15.86 -5.71
N PRO A 72 -1.79 15.41 -4.51
CA PRO A 72 -1.45 14.01 -4.28
C PRO A 72 -2.63 13.06 -4.49
N ASP A 73 -3.88 13.55 -4.37
CA ASP A 73 -5.10 12.76 -4.55
C ASP A 73 -5.24 12.23 -5.99
N LYS A 74 -4.61 12.86 -6.98
CA LYS A 74 -4.60 12.36 -8.35
C LYS A 74 -3.62 11.21 -8.57
N ILE A 75 -2.47 11.18 -7.90
CA ILE A 75 -1.36 10.28 -8.27
C ILE A 75 -0.99 9.24 -7.23
N PHE A 76 -1.22 9.50 -5.94
CA PHE A 76 -0.82 8.60 -4.88
C PHE A 76 -1.98 7.77 -4.40
N ARG A 77 -1.71 6.50 -4.11
CA ARG A 77 -2.67 5.57 -3.52
C ARG A 77 -2.02 4.88 -2.34
N GLN A 78 -2.83 4.41 -1.42
CA GLN A 78 -2.36 3.67 -0.26
C GLN A 78 -2.62 2.18 -0.41
N GLY A 79 -1.96 1.37 0.39
CA GLY A 79 -2.13 -0.07 0.36
C GLY A 79 -1.19 -0.78 1.32
N LEU A 80 -0.95 -2.05 1.02
CA LEU A 80 -0.05 -2.94 1.75
C LEU A 80 0.87 -3.67 0.79
N LEU A 81 2.15 -3.79 1.14
CA LEU A 81 3.04 -4.80 0.58
C LEU A 81 2.91 -6.08 1.39
N LEU A 82 2.48 -7.14 0.73
CA LEU A 82 2.27 -8.46 1.30
C LEU A 82 3.29 -9.44 0.71
N ARG A 83 3.82 -10.31 1.57
CA ARG A 83 4.62 -11.47 1.17
C ARG A 83 3.81 -12.72 1.43
N THR A 84 3.59 -13.56 0.42
CA THR A 84 2.88 -14.83 0.63
C THR A 84 3.69 -15.76 1.53
N GLU A 85 3.01 -16.48 2.41
CA GLU A 85 3.63 -17.40 3.36
C GLU A 85 4.08 -18.71 2.70
N ASP A 86 3.42 -19.10 1.61
CA ASP A 86 3.63 -20.38 0.90
C ASP A 86 4.75 -20.32 -0.15
N THR A 87 4.81 -19.23 -0.93
CA THR A 87 5.78 -19.07 -2.02
C THR A 87 6.82 -17.98 -1.76
N GLY A 88 6.54 -17.06 -0.83
CA GLY A 88 7.41 -15.91 -0.57
C GLY A 88 7.34 -14.83 -1.64
N GLU A 89 6.38 -14.90 -2.56
CA GLU A 89 6.13 -13.91 -3.61
C GLU A 89 5.54 -12.63 -3.02
N TRP A 90 5.86 -11.50 -3.64
CA TRP A 90 5.49 -10.17 -3.16
C TRP A 90 4.37 -9.56 -3.97
N TYR A 91 3.47 -8.87 -3.29
CA TYR A 91 2.34 -8.18 -3.90
C TYR A 91 2.16 -6.81 -3.27
N TYR A 92 1.84 -5.81 -4.07
CA TYR A 92 1.15 -4.61 -3.60
C TYR A 92 -0.35 -4.85 -3.73
N VAL A 93 -1.09 -4.60 -2.66
CA VAL A 93 -2.56 -4.67 -2.63
C VAL A 93 -3.07 -3.35 -2.08
N GLY A 94 -3.83 -2.61 -2.88
CA GLY A 94 -4.23 -1.27 -2.50
C GLY A 94 -4.91 -0.51 -3.62
N GLY A 95 -5.02 0.81 -3.43
CA GLY A 95 -5.73 1.68 -4.34
C GLY A 95 -5.02 1.80 -5.68
N VAL A 96 -5.81 2.06 -6.73
CA VAL A 96 -5.33 2.32 -8.08
C VAL A 96 -5.90 3.65 -8.56
N SER A 97 -5.04 4.50 -9.14
CA SER A 97 -5.47 5.79 -9.65
C SER A 97 -5.89 5.71 -11.12
N PRO A 98 -6.99 6.37 -11.53
CA PRO A 98 -7.33 6.53 -12.95
C PRO A 98 -6.32 7.40 -13.72
N HIS A 99 -5.43 8.12 -13.03
CA HIS A 99 -4.37 8.90 -13.66
C HIS A 99 -3.09 8.08 -13.93
N TRP A 100 -3.00 6.86 -13.41
CA TRP A 100 -1.90 5.97 -13.74
C TRP A 100 -2.02 5.48 -15.18
N THR A 101 -0.89 5.49 -15.89
CA THR A 101 -0.83 5.04 -17.28
C THR A 101 0.28 4.00 -17.46
N ASN A 102 0.46 3.51 -18.70
CA ASN A 102 1.41 2.44 -19.02
C ASN A 102 2.83 2.77 -18.52
N GLY A 103 3.17 2.16 -17.40
CA GLY A 103 4.35 2.44 -16.59
C GLY A 103 4.52 1.40 -15.50
N THR A 104 5.69 1.37 -14.88
CA THR A 104 5.99 0.50 -13.74
C THR A 104 5.28 1.04 -12.49
N ILE A 105 4.62 0.18 -11.72
CA ILE A 105 4.10 0.55 -10.41
C ILE A 105 5.25 0.59 -9.42
N ILE A 106 5.36 1.68 -8.68
CA ILE A 106 6.33 1.87 -7.60
C ILE A 106 5.52 1.99 -6.31
N ALA A 107 5.93 1.25 -5.28
CA ALA A 107 5.35 1.33 -3.96
C ALA A 107 6.45 1.51 -2.92
N TYR A 108 6.22 2.38 -1.95
CA TYR A 108 7.10 2.56 -0.79
C TYR A 108 6.35 2.18 0.48
N GLN A 109 6.94 1.35 1.33
CA GLN A 109 6.41 1.07 2.66
C GLN A 109 7.55 1.07 3.66
N GLY A 110 7.44 1.91 4.70
CA GLY A 110 8.53 2.18 5.63
C GLY A 110 9.80 2.64 4.92
N GLY A 111 9.66 3.51 3.92
CA GLY A 111 10.78 4.03 3.13
C GLY A 111 11.48 3.02 2.21
N SER A 112 11.07 1.75 2.21
CA SER A 112 11.61 0.73 1.30
C SER A 112 10.79 0.68 0.02
N LYS A 113 11.46 0.81 -1.13
CA LYS A 113 10.87 0.74 -2.47
C LYS A 113 10.50 -0.70 -2.82
N ALA A 114 9.49 -0.89 -3.66
CA ALA A 114 9.18 -2.09 -4.42
C ALA A 114 8.64 -1.67 -5.79
N THR A 115 8.86 -2.46 -6.82
CA THR A 115 8.46 -2.14 -8.20
C THR A 115 7.78 -3.31 -8.88
N SER A 116 6.84 -3.08 -9.80
CA SER A 116 6.23 -4.17 -10.57
C SER A 116 7.22 -4.86 -11.52
N TYR A 117 6.84 -6.04 -12.03
CA TYR A 117 7.57 -6.74 -13.08
C TYR A 117 7.39 -6.09 -14.45
N GLY A 118 8.14 -5.01 -14.70
CA GLY A 118 8.02 -4.23 -15.92
C GLY A 118 6.87 -3.22 -15.88
N LYS A 119 6.51 -2.70 -17.05
CA LYS A 119 5.39 -1.78 -17.22
C LYS A 119 4.07 -2.52 -17.16
N ILE A 120 3.05 -1.89 -16.58
CA ILE A 120 1.68 -2.40 -16.54
C ILE A 120 0.87 -1.83 -17.71
N GLY A 121 0.17 -2.70 -18.44
CA GLY A 121 -0.72 -2.32 -19.53
C GLY A 121 -1.85 -1.41 -19.06
N LEU A 122 -2.22 -0.42 -19.88
CA LEU A 122 -3.25 0.58 -19.53
C LEU A 122 -4.60 -0.06 -19.25
N ALA A 123 -4.99 -1.08 -20.02
CA ALA A 123 -6.27 -1.77 -19.84
C ALA A 123 -6.38 -2.39 -18.43
N ILE A 124 -5.31 -3.01 -17.93
CA ILE A 124 -5.29 -3.59 -16.57
C ILE A 124 -5.46 -2.49 -15.52
N LEU A 125 -4.77 -1.36 -15.68
CA LEU A 125 -4.87 -0.22 -14.76
C LEU A 125 -6.29 0.37 -14.73
N GLU A 126 -6.93 0.54 -15.88
CA GLU A 126 -8.30 1.03 -15.99
C GLU A 126 -9.28 0.08 -15.29
N ARG A 127 -9.17 -1.24 -15.51
CA ARG A 127 -10.02 -2.24 -14.84
C ARG A 127 -9.86 -2.21 -13.32
N PHE A 128 -8.64 -2.08 -12.81
CA PHE A 128 -8.42 -1.95 -11.37
C PHE A 128 -8.90 -0.60 -10.81
N ALA A 129 -8.74 0.50 -11.56
CA ALA A 129 -9.23 1.81 -11.17
C ALA A 129 -10.77 1.86 -11.08
N GLU A 130 -11.49 1.16 -11.96
CA GLU A 130 -12.96 1.02 -11.90
C GLU A 130 -13.43 0.36 -10.59
N VAL A 131 -12.67 -0.62 -10.09
CA VAL A 131 -12.92 -1.29 -8.81
C VAL A 131 -12.41 -0.46 -7.62
N GLY A 132 -11.46 0.44 -7.87
CA GLY A 132 -10.79 1.28 -6.87
C GLY A 132 -9.65 0.58 -6.12
N ILE A 133 -9.47 -0.72 -6.33
CA ILE A 133 -8.45 -1.58 -5.70
C ILE A 133 -7.83 -2.49 -6.75
N GLY A 134 -6.53 -2.72 -6.63
CA GLY A 134 -5.77 -3.66 -7.46
C GLY A 134 -4.82 -4.52 -6.65
N ILE A 135 -4.27 -5.54 -7.33
CA ILE A 135 -3.21 -6.40 -6.82
C ILE A 135 -2.13 -6.55 -7.87
N PHE A 136 -0.89 -6.25 -7.52
CA PHE A 136 0.23 -6.23 -8.45
C PHE A 136 1.36 -7.11 -7.91
N PRO A 137 1.86 -8.08 -8.67
CA PRO A 137 3.07 -8.79 -8.29
C PRO A 137 4.26 -7.82 -8.34
N MET A 138 5.06 -7.84 -7.27
CA MET A 138 6.15 -6.89 -7.06
C MET A 138 7.50 -7.58 -6.99
N GLN A 139 8.51 -6.86 -7.44
CA GLN A 139 9.90 -7.04 -7.12
C GLN A 139 10.22 -6.16 -5.92
N ARG A 140 10.89 -6.72 -4.94
CA ARG A 140 11.31 -5.98 -3.76
C ARG A 140 12.84 -6.06 -3.63
N PRO A 141 13.55 -4.95 -3.39
CA PRO A 141 14.92 -4.98 -2.91
C PRO A 141 15.00 -5.74 -1.57
N GLU A 142 16.17 -6.29 -1.27
CA GLU A 142 16.47 -7.10 -0.07
C GLU A 142 16.33 -6.34 1.27
N VAL A 143 15.94 -5.07 1.23
CA VAL A 143 15.80 -4.19 2.39
C VAL A 143 14.32 -3.97 2.72
N PRO A 144 13.89 -4.17 3.98
CA PRO A 144 14.65 -4.70 5.11
C PRO A 144 14.93 -6.21 4.96
N PRO A 145 15.95 -6.75 5.66
CA PRO A 145 16.25 -8.18 5.62
C PRO A 145 15.13 -9.05 6.22
N VAL A 146 14.27 -8.48 7.06
CA VAL A 146 13.12 -9.16 7.66
C VAL A 146 11.87 -8.33 7.43
N TRP A 147 10.82 -8.99 6.93
CA TRP A 147 9.52 -8.38 6.71
C TRP A 147 8.45 -9.09 7.52
N TYR A 148 7.57 -8.29 8.11
CA TYR A 148 6.37 -8.74 8.80
C TYR A 148 5.17 -8.22 8.02
N ASN A 149 4.31 -9.14 7.58
CA ASN A 149 3.02 -8.74 7.01
C ASN A 149 2.19 -8.05 8.10
N PRO A 150 1.35 -7.06 7.73
CA PRO A 150 0.35 -6.51 8.64
C PRO A 150 -0.53 -7.63 9.22
N ALA A 151 -0.77 -7.57 10.52
CA ALA A 151 -1.63 -8.52 11.20
C ALA A 151 -3.01 -8.55 10.52
N GLN A 152 -3.54 -9.73 10.25
CA GLN A 152 -4.86 -9.90 9.65
C GLN A 152 -5.91 -9.98 10.77
N PHE A 153 -7.08 -9.38 10.56
CA PHE A 153 -8.19 -9.54 11.50
C PHE A 153 -8.59 -11.01 11.64
N GLU A 154 -8.68 -11.48 12.88
CA GLU A 154 -9.14 -12.82 13.21
C GLU A 154 -10.47 -12.77 13.97
N ASP A 155 -11.41 -13.57 13.49
CA ASP A 155 -12.70 -13.78 14.13
C ASP A 155 -12.56 -14.44 15.51
N CYS A 156 -13.64 -14.42 16.31
CA CYS A 156 -13.67 -15.13 17.58
C CYS A 156 -13.51 -16.64 17.38
N ASN A 157 -12.59 -17.24 18.14
CA ASN A 157 -12.25 -18.65 18.07
C ASN A 157 -13.22 -19.55 18.87
N GLY A 158 -13.39 -20.81 18.43
CA GLY A 158 -14.20 -21.84 19.11
C GLY A 158 -15.71 -21.78 18.79
N ILE A 159 -16.48 -22.76 19.29
CA ILE A 159 -17.94 -22.85 19.05
C ILE A 159 -18.69 -21.62 19.61
N PRO A 160 -18.44 -21.16 20.86
CA PRO A 160 -19.02 -19.91 21.34
C PRO A 160 -18.57 -18.70 20.52
N GLY A 161 -17.33 -18.70 20.02
CA GLY A 161 -16.80 -17.67 19.14
C GLY A 161 -17.59 -17.55 17.83
N ARG A 162 -18.00 -18.66 17.22
CA ARG A 162 -18.84 -18.65 16.02
C ARG A 162 -20.18 -17.94 16.25
N ILE A 163 -20.78 -18.08 17.43
CA ILE A 163 -22.01 -17.36 17.79
C ILE A 163 -21.74 -15.86 17.86
N TRP A 164 -20.64 -15.45 18.51
CA TRP A 164 -20.23 -14.05 18.55
C TRP A 164 -19.95 -13.47 17.17
N ASN A 165 -19.32 -14.23 16.26
CA ASN A 165 -19.07 -13.80 14.89
C ASN A 165 -20.39 -13.54 14.14
N VAL A 166 -21.36 -14.45 14.29
CA VAL A 166 -22.70 -14.26 13.71
C VAL A 166 -23.36 -13.02 14.29
N LEU A 167 -23.37 -12.84 15.61
CA LEU A 167 -23.94 -11.64 16.24
C LEU A 167 -23.24 -10.36 15.76
N SER A 168 -21.92 -10.36 15.67
CA SER A 168 -21.12 -9.21 15.23
C SER A 168 -21.39 -8.84 13.76
N SER A 169 -21.77 -9.79 12.91
CA SER A 169 -22.11 -9.52 11.50
C SER A 169 -23.40 -8.70 11.33
N TYR A 170 -24.26 -8.68 12.35
CA TYR A 170 -25.48 -7.86 12.40
C TYR A 170 -25.30 -6.58 13.24
N GLN A 171 -24.13 -6.40 13.86
CA GLN A 171 -23.83 -5.27 14.72
C GLN A 171 -22.88 -4.30 14.04
N VAL A 172 -22.99 -3.05 14.47
CA VAL A 172 -22.01 -2.01 14.17
C VAL A 172 -20.81 -2.22 15.08
N VAL A 173 -19.60 -2.15 14.54
CA VAL A 173 -18.34 -2.28 15.29
C VAL A 173 -17.44 -1.08 15.07
N PHE A 174 -16.65 -0.75 16.09
CA PHE A 174 -15.64 0.30 16.00
C PHE A 174 -14.46 -0.14 15.14
N MET A 175 -13.98 0.76 14.29
CA MET A 175 -12.88 0.51 13.36
C MET A 175 -11.96 1.72 13.27
N GLY A 176 -10.68 1.50 12.95
CA GLY A 176 -9.69 2.55 12.72
C GLY A 176 -9.13 2.48 11.30
N LEU A 177 -9.35 3.51 10.49
CA LEU A 177 -8.72 3.67 9.18
C LEU A 177 -7.37 4.34 9.35
N LEU A 178 -6.32 3.73 8.81
CA LEU A 178 -4.97 4.28 8.81
C LEU A 178 -4.69 5.02 7.51
N SER A 179 -4.14 6.23 7.58
CA SER A 179 -3.81 7.00 6.37
C SER A 179 -2.58 7.88 6.51
N ASN A 180 -1.72 7.86 5.48
CA ASN A 180 -0.63 8.82 5.28
C ASN A 180 -1.02 9.96 4.32
N ALA A 181 -2.27 10.03 3.84
CA ALA A 181 -2.73 11.11 2.97
C ALA A 181 -2.61 12.51 3.57
N PRO A 182 -2.86 12.74 4.89
CA PRO A 182 -2.63 14.05 5.49
C PRO A 182 -1.19 14.53 5.38
N GLU A 183 -0.23 13.62 5.55
CA GLU A 183 1.21 13.93 5.42
C GLU A 183 1.56 14.24 3.95
N LEU A 184 1.05 13.45 3.00
CA LEU A 184 1.23 13.70 1.56
C LEU A 184 0.70 15.08 1.14
N ARG A 185 -0.46 15.49 1.67
CA ARG A 185 -1.07 16.80 1.39
C ARG A 185 -0.33 17.94 2.10
N ALA A 186 0.20 17.70 3.30
CA ALA A 186 0.96 18.70 4.05
C ALA A 186 2.34 18.96 3.47
N ARG A 187 2.97 17.93 2.88
CA ARG A 187 4.29 18.01 2.27
C ARG A 187 4.28 18.30 0.77
N SER A 188 3.12 18.30 0.12
CA SER A 188 3.04 18.28 -1.34
C SER A 188 3.96 19.33 -1.97
N SER A 189 4.96 18.84 -2.70
CA SER A 189 5.90 19.69 -3.42
C SER A 189 5.25 20.23 -4.68
N THR A 190 5.71 21.39 -5.14
CA THR A 190 5.22 22.04 -6.36
C THR A 190 5.42 21.23 -7.65
N PHE A 191 6.14 20.11 -7.61
CA PHE A 191 6.49 19.33 -8.79
C PHE A 191 6.40 17.83 -8.50
N LEU A 192 5.19 17.28 -8.36
CA LEU A 192 5.02 15.83 -8.18
C LEU A 192 5.25 15.06 -9.48
N THR A 193 5.07 15.73 -10.62
CA THR A 193 5.28 15.16 -11.95
C THR A 193 6.20 16.03 -12.78
N TYR A 194 6.82 15.46 -13.82
CA TYR A 194 7.55 16.21 -14.83
C TYR A 194 7.16 15.74 -16.24
N ARG A 195 7.37 16.61 -17.22
CA ARG A 195 7.08 16.33 -18.63
C ARG A 195 8.38 16.11 -19.40
N ASP A 196 8.45 15.02 -20.16
CA ASP A 196 9.57 14.78 -21.06
C ASP A 196 9.50 15.65 -22.34
N LYS A 197 10.56 15.61 -23.16
CA LYS A 197 10.63 16.34 -24.44
C LYS A 197 9.59 15.87 -25.47
N LYS A 198 9.03 14.67 -25.32
CA LYS A 198 8.00 14.10 -26.19
C LYS A 198 6.59 14.43 -25.70
N GLY A 199 6.48 15.08 -24.55
CA GLY A 199 5.24 15.54 -23.95
C GLY A 199 4.57 14.53 -23.01
N ASN A 200 5.22 13.42 -22.65
CA ASN A 200 4.72 12.44 -21.69
C ASN A 200 5.00 12.90 -20.26
N TYR A 201 4.11 12.54 -19.33
CA TYR A 201 4.24 12.87 -17.91
C TYR A 201 4.73 11.67 -17.09
N TYR A 202 5.60 11.96 -16.13
CA TYR A 202 6.24 10.98 -15.27
C TYR A 202 6.25 11.46 -13.82
N LEU A 203 6.26 10.51 -12.89
CA LEU A 203 6.49 10.80 -11.48
C LEU A 203 7.88 11.43 -11.33
N SER A 204 7.96 12.58 -10.66
CA SER A 204 9.24 13.25 -10.42
C SER A 204 9.98 12.59 -9.25
N ARG A 205 11.28 12.89 -9.14
CA ARG A 205 12.08 12.52 -7.97
C ARG A 205 11.49 13.08 -6.68
N SER A 206 10.99 14.32 -6.70
CA SER A 206 10.33 14.94 -5.55
C SER A 206 9.07 14.17 -5.18
N GLY A 207 8.25 13.76 -6.15
CA GLY A 207 7.08 12.92 -5.90
C GLY A 207 7.47 11.57 -5.28
N GLU A 208 8.53 10.94 -5.78
CA GLU A 208 9.04 9.68 -5.21
C GLU A 208 9.60 9.85 -3.79
N ASP A 209 10.31 10.96 -3.52
CA ASP A 209 10.78 11.32 -2.18
C ASP A 209 9.61 11.56 -1.22
N GLU A 210 8.51 12.18 -1.66
CA GLU A 210 7.31 12.33 -0.84
C GLU A 210 6.68 10.98 -0.48
N MET A 211 6.61 10.04 -1.43
CA MET A 211 6.16 8.67 -1.17
C MET A 211 7.07 7.97 -0.15
N ARG A 212 8.38 8.07 -0.33
CA ARG A 212 9.38 7.46 0.55
C ARG A 212 9.29 8.01 1.96
N LEU A 213 9.25 9.34 2.13
CA LEU A 213 9.19 9.99 3.43
C LEU A 213 7.85 9.76 4.13
N SER A 214 6.74 9.89 3.39
CA SER A 214 5.40 9.72 3.97
C SER A 214 5.14 8.27 4.37
N SER A 215 5.61 7.29 3.60
CA SER A 215 5.49 5.86 3.95
C SER A 215 6.38 5.42 5.12
N ASP A 216 7.41 6.21 5.45
CA ASP A 216 8.21 6.07 6.67
C ASP A 216 7.64 6.88 7.86
N GLY A 217 6.57 7.64 7.59
CA GLY A 217 5.83 8.40 8.58
C GLY A 217 4.77 7.56 9.27
N TYR A 218 4.46 7.95 10.50
CA TYR A 218 3.38 7.38 11.27
C TYR A 218 2.02 7.68 10.59
N PRO A 219 1.13 6.69 10.40
CA PRO A 219 -0.16 6.94 9.77
C PRO A 219 -1.10 7.71 10.71
N PHE A 220 -1.88 8.62 10.15
CA PHE A 220 -3.01 9.23 10.83
C PHE A 220 -4.14 8.20 11.01
N VAL A 221 -4.80 8.21 12.16
CA VAL A 221 -5.91 7.29 12.47
C VAL A 221 -7.24 8.05 12.38
N TYR A 222 -8.14 7.57 11.53
CA TYR A 222 -9.54 7.98 11.52
C TYR A 222 -10.37 6.91 12.22
N GLU A 223 -11.07 7.29 13.28
CA GLU A 223 -12.01 6.40 13.94
C GLU A 223 -13.36 6.43 13.23
N GLY A 224 -14.02 5.29 13.17
CA GLY A 224 -15.37 5.20 12.68
C GLY A 224 -16.04 3.91 13.09
N ILE A 225 -17.19 3.69 12.46
CA ILE A 225 -18.07 2.56 12.76
C ILE A 225 -18.45 1.86 11.46
N GLY A 226 -18.50 0.54 11.47
CA GLY A 226 -18.79 -0.23 10.26
C GLY A 226 -19.44 -1.57 10.55
N ALA A 227 -19.82 -2.27 9.50
CA ALA A 227 -20.26 -3.66 9.63
C ALA A 227 -19.03 -4.57 9.76
N THR A 228 -19.05 -5.54 10.68
CA THR A 228 -17.98 -6.53 10.80
C THR A 228 -17.76 -7.22 9.45
N PRO A 229 -16.51 -7.38 8.98
CA PRO A 229 -16.22 -8.10 7.75
C PRO A 229 -16.48 -9.60 7.95
N ALA A 230 -17.74 -10.02 7.81
CA ALA A 230 -18.12 -11.40 8.03
C ALA A 230 -17.44 -12.30 6.98
N LYS A 231 -16.57 -13.21 7.43
CA LYS A 231 -16.17 -14.35 6.58
C LYS A 231 -17.39 -15.24 6.34
N PRO A 232 -17.49 -15.91 5.18
CA PRO A 232 -18.54 -16.90 4.98
C PRO A 232 -18.49 -17.94 6.11
N ILE A 233 -19.58 -18.11 6.85
CA ILE A 233 -19.64 -19.04 7.97
C ILE A 233 -20.45 -20.26 7.54
N GLN A 234 -19.90 -21.46 7.75
CA GLN A 234 -20.67 -22.69 7.69
C GLN A 234 -21.08 -23.15 9.08
N ILE A 235 -22.39 -23.26 9.29
CA ILE A 235 -22.98 -23.80 10.52
C ILE A 235 -23.98 -24.89 10.12
N GLY A 236 -23.66 -26.15 10.39
CA GLY A 236 -24.58 -27.27 10.19
C GLY A 236 -25.07 -27.42 8.74
N GLY A 237 -24.24 -27.10 7.74
CA GLY A 237 -24.61 -27.13 6.32
C GLY A 237 -25.25 -25.84 5.78
N LEU A 238 -25.62 -24.89 6.64
CA LEU A 238 -26.02 -23.54 6.24
C LEU A 238 -24.76 -22.71 5.95
N THR A 239 -24.67 -22.13 4.74
CA THR A 239 -23.63 -21.13 4.41
C THR A 239 -24.23 -19.75 4.56
N ILE A 240 -23.76 -18.98 5.55
CA ILE A 240 -24.04 -17.55 5.63
C ILE A 240 -23.03 -16.88 4.71
N LEU A 241 -23.52 -16.25 3.63
CA LEU A 241 -22.68 -15.53 2.68
C LEU A 241 -22.01 -14.35 3.38
N GLY A 242 -20.68 -14.32 3.38
CA GLY A 242 -19.92 -13.13 3.73
C GLY A 242 -19.86 -12.19 2.54
N ASN A 243 -19.85 -10.88 2.77
CA ASN A 243 -19.64 -9.90 1.71
C ASN A 243 -18.16 -9.54 1.66
N ILE A 244 -17.56 -9.60 0.46
CA ILE A 244 -16.19 -9.12 0.26
C ILE A 244 -16.10 -7.60 0.46
N TYR A 245 -17.19 -6.88 0.20
CA TYR A 245 -17.35 -5.47 0.50
C TYR A 245 -18.18 -5.21 1.75
N PHE A 246 -17.81 -4.20 2.53
CA PHE A 246 -18.58 -3.77 3.69
C PHE A 246 -18.51 -2.24 3.87
N PRO A 247 -19.54 -1.63 4.48
CA PRO A 247 -19.54 -0.20 4.76
C PRO A 247 -18.78 0.13 6.06
N PHE A 248 -18.06 1.26 6.02
CA PHE A 248 -17.41 1.93 7.15
C PHE A 248 -17.79 3.41 7.11
N PHE A 249 -18.12 4.02 8.24
CA PHE A 249 -18.52 5.41 8.35
C PHE A 249 -17.59 6.13 9.31
N THR A 250 -17.06 7.27 8.90
CA THR A 250 -16.12 8.07 9.71
C THR A 250 -16.36 9.56 9.48
N LEU A 251 -15.61 10.39 10.19
CA LEU A 251 -15.67 11.85 10.09
C LEU A 251 -14.36 12.39 9.51
N ASN A 252 -14.43 13.55 8.86
CA ASN A 252 -13.25 14.30 8.44
C ASN A 252 -12.57 14.95 9.67
N GLY A 253 -11.84 14.16 10.46
CA GLY A 253 -11.08 14.60 11.63
C GLY A 253 -11.01 13.56 12.76
N ILE A 254 -10.40 13.95 13.89
CA ILE A 254 -10.30 13.13 15.11
C ILE A 254 -11.60 13.27 15.92
N SER A 255 -12.23 12.14 16.26
CA SER A 255 -13.37 12.09 17.20
C SER A 255 -12.94 12.53 18.62
N GLN A 256 -13.89 12.88 19.50
CA GLN A 256 -13.53 13.22 20.88
C GLN A 256 -12.94 12.01 21.62
N GLU A 257 -13.46 10.83 21.30
CA GLU A 257 -13.06 9.53 21.81
C GLU A 257 -11.61 9.23 21.43
N LEU A 258 -11.25 9.35 20.15
CA LEU A 258 -9.89 9.18 19.68
C LEU A 258 -8.95 10.26 20.24
N ALA A 259 -9.41 11.50 20.37
CA ALA A 259 -8.61 12.59 20.94
C ALA A 259 -8.17 12.29 22.38
N SER A 260 -8.99 11.59 23.16
CA SER A 260 -8.69 11.23 24.55
C SER A 260 -7.52 10.25 24.71
N ILE A 261 -7.28 9.43 23.68
CA ILE A 261 -6.20 8.44 23.65
C ILE A 261 -5.12 8.76 22.61
N CYS A 262 -5.25 9.86 21.88
CA CYS A 262 -4.45 10.15 20.69
C CYS A 262 -2.96 10.11 20.99
N ALA A 263 -2.51 10.74 22.08
CA ALA A 263 -1.11 10.74 22.50
C ALA A 263 -0.57 9.35 22.90
N GLU A 264 -1.44 8.37 23.16
CA GLU A 264 -1.05 6.98 23.43
C GLU A 264 -0.90 6.13 22.17
N ILE A 265 -1.46 6.57 21.04
CA ILE A 265 -1.54 5.79 19.79
C ILE A 265 -1.03 6.55 18.56
N MET A 266 -0.61 7.81 18.70
CA MET A 266 -0.07 8.67 17.66
C MET A 266 0.85 9.75 18.29
N PRO A 267 1.90 10.21 17.59
CA PRO A 267 2.66 11.38 17.99
C PRO A 267 1.77 12.63 18.20
N GLU A 268 2.06 13.44 19.23
CA GLU A 268 1.25 14.62 19.60
C GLU A 268 1.07 15.64 18.47
N ASN A 269 2.07 15.77 17.57
CA ASN A 269 1.97 16.65 16.43
C ASN A 269 0.90 16.18 15.43
N LEU A 270 0.69 14.86 15.28
CA LEU A 270 -0.37 14.30 14.44
C LEU A 270 -1.75 14.53 15.05
N CYS A 271 -1.87 14.53 16.38
CA CYS A 271 -3.13 14.82 17.08
C CYS A 271 -3.68 16.24 16.81
N ASN A 272 -2.84 17.16 16.35
CA ASN A 272 -3.19 18.55 16.13
C ASN A 272 -3.24 18.95 14.64
N PHE A 273 -3.29 17.97 13.71
CA PHE A 273 -3.33 18.26 12.28
C PHE A 273 -4.58 19.08 11.88
N GLY A 274 -4.39 20.02 10.96
CA GLY A 274 -5.46 20.92 10.50
C GLY A 274 -6.54 20.21 9.69
N LYS A 275 -7.80 20.64 9.86
CA LYS A 275 -8.98 20.06 9.19
C LYS A 275 -8.91 19.97 7.66
N SER A 276 -8.12 20.81 7.00
CA SER A 276 -7.94 20.77 5.54
C SER A 276 -7.11 19.58 5.07
N PHE A 277 -6.18 19.09 5.90
CA PHE A 277 -5.28 17.98 5.56
C PHE A 277 -5.87 16.62 5.98
N THR A 278 -6.70 16.61 7.02
CA THR A 278 -7.35 15.41 7.59
C THR A 278 -8.68 15.06 6.91
N ARG A 279 -8.87 15.39 5.64
CA ARG A 279 -10.06 14.99 4.89
C ARG A 279 -9.78 13.67 4.19
N ILE A 280 -10.74 12.76 4.18
CA ILE A 280 -10.64 11.57 3.35
C ILE A 280 -10.82 11.99 1.89
N GLY A 281 -9.94 11.48 1.03
CA GLY A 281 -9.88 11.77 -0.40
C GLY A 281 -9.35 10.58 -1.20
N ASP A 282 -9.03 10.80 -2.47
CA ASP A 282 -8.61 9.73 -3.37
C ASP A 282 -7.23 9.12 -3.00
N ALA A 283 -6.37 9.88 -2.33
CA ALA A 283 -5.13 9.35 -1.77
C ALA A 283 -5.36 8.34 -0.62
N ASP A 284 -6.56 8.32 -0.02
CA ASP A 284 -6.96 7.36 1.00
C ASP A 284 -7.45 6.03 0.40
N LEU A 285 -7.63 5.93 -0.92
CA LEU A 285 -7.96 4.65 -1.55
C LEU A 285 -6.85 3.62 -1.32
N GLY A 286 -7.24 2.45 -0.82
CA GLY A 286 -6.42 1.34 -0.36
C GLY A 286 -5.86 1.46 1.04
N ALA A 287 -6.13 2.56 1.76
CA ALA A 287 -5.84 2.66 3.20
C ALA A 287 -6.44 1.47 3.97
N PRO A 288 -5.70 0.85 4.91
CA PRO A 288 -6.24 -0.26 5.67
C PRO A 288 -7.15 0.21 6.80
N ILE A 289 -8.16 -0.61 7.07
CA ILE A 289 -9.11 -0.47 8.15
C ILE A 289 -8.84 -1.59 9.14
N LEU A 290 -8.50 -1.21 10.36
CA LEU A 290 -8.20 -2.09 11.48
C LEU A 290 -9.43 -2.26 12.36
N THR A 291 -9.61 -3.45 12.92
CA THR A 291 -10.66 -3.69 13.92
C THR A 291 -10.32 -4.84 14.85
N SER A 292 -11.09 -4.93 15.92
CA SER A 292 -11.24 -6.10 16.78
C SER A 292 -12.69 -6.13 17.29
N ILE A 293 -13.26 -7.34 17.41
CA ILE A 293 -14.62 -7.52 17.94
C ILE A 293 -14.60 -8.14 19.33
N ALA A 294 -15.68 -7.94 20.09
CA ALA A 294 -15.83 -8.54 21.41
C ALA A 294 -16.23 -10.03 21.32
N CYS A 295 -15.46 -10.90 21.96
CA CYS A 295 -15.69 -12.34 22.07
C CYS A 295 -16.17 -12.71 23.48
N GLY A 296 -17.30 -12.14 23.90
CA GLY A 296 -17.81 -12.29 25.27
C GLY A 296 -16.98 -11.50 26.28
N ASN A 297 -16.03 -12.17 26.97
CA ASN A 297 -15.18 -11.52 27.96
C ASN A 297 -13.84 -11.01 27.42
N THR A 298 -13.41 -11.50 26.25
CA THR A 298 -12.15 -11.11 25.59
C THR A 298 -12.41 -10.36 24.29
N CYS A 299 -11.35 -9.90 23.64
CA CYS A 299 -11.37 -9.38 22.28
C CYS A 299 -10.93 -10.45 21.28
N SER A 300 -11.30 -10.28 20.01
CA SER A 300 -10.82 -11.09 18.88
C SER A 300 -9.37 -10.70 18.52
N GLY A 301 -8.80 -11.35 17.50
CA GLY A 301 -7.51 -10.92 16.97
C GLY A 301 -7.62 -9.55 16.28
N PHE A 302 -6.84 -8.58 16.74
CA PHE A 302 -6.75 -7.26 16.13
C PHE A 302 -5.93 -7.31 14.84
N GLY A 303 -6.40 -6.65 13.79
CA GLY A 303 -5.65 -6.55 12.54
C GLY A 303 -6.44 -5.89 11.41
N VAL A 304 -5.87 -5.92 10.20
CA VAL A 304 -6.47 -5.43 8.97
C VAL A 304 -7.71 -6.24 8.64
N ALA A 305 -8.85 -5.56 8.66
CA ALA A 305 -10.17 -6.08 8.36
C ALA A 305 -10.63 -5.71 6.94
N GLY A 306 -10.15 -4.57 6.42
CA GLY A 306 -10.44 -4.13 5.06
C GLY A 306 -9.43 -3.13 4.53
N LEU A 307 -9.59 -2.81 3.24
CA LEU A 307 -8.90 -1.76 2.51
C LEU A 307 -9.97 -0.84 1.88
N VAL A 308 -9.75 0.46 1.88
CA VAL A 308 -10.67 1.43 1.26
C VAL A 308 -10.73 1.18 -0.26
N SER A 309 -11.90 0.86 -0.82
CA SER A 309 -12.09 0.76 -2.27
C SER A 309 -12.84 1.93 -2.89
N GLY A 310 -13.50 2.74 -2.06
CA GLY A 310 -14.18 3.95 -2.49
C GLY A 310 -14.75 4.70 -1.30
N TYR A 311 -15.17 5.93 -1.52
CA TYR A 311 -15.83 6.72 -0.49
C TYR A 311 -16.84 7.69 -1.11
N GLU A 312 -17.75 8.16 -0.28
CA GLU A 312 -18.70 9.21 -0.59
C GLU A 312 -18.84 10.12 0.64
N THR A 313 -18.88 11.43 0.42
CA THR A 313 -19.11 12.38 1.50
C THR A 313 -20.59 12.73 1.57
N LEU A 314 -21.17 12.56 2.75
CA LEU A 314 -22.58 12.81 3.06
C LEU A 314 -22.68 13.97 4.04
N SER A 315 -23.66 14.85 3.84
CA SER A 315 -24.01 15.90 4.80
C SER A 315 -25.24 15.46 5.59
N LEU A 316 -25.05 15.16 6.88
CA LEU A 316 -26.12 14.79 7.80
C LEU A 316 -26.29 15.89 8.84
N GLN A 317 -27.36 16.69 8.72
CA GLN A 317 -27.68 17.78 9.64
C GLN A 317 -26.52 18.80 9.83
N GLY A 318 -25.73 19.03 8.78
CA GLY A 318 -24.56 19.93 8.83
C GLY A 318 -23.27 19.26 9.32
N LEU A 319 -23.30 17.98 9.71
CA LEU A 319 -22.13 17.15 9.95
C LEU A 319 -21.68 16.47 8.65
N GLU A 320 -20.39 16.57 8.34
CA GLU A 320 -19.77 15.92 7.19
C GLU A 320 -19.33 14.50 7.59
N VAL A 321 -20.07 13.50 7.10
CA VAL A 321 -19.81 12.07 7.34
C VAL A 321 -19.27 11.45 6.07
N VAL A 322 -18.20 10.67 6.17
CA VAL A 322 -17.62 9.95 5.04
C VAL A 322 -18.07 8.50 5.10
N ALA A 323 -18.83 8.08 4.09
CA ALA A 323 -19.21 6.70 3.86
C ALA A 323 -18.14 6.03 3.00
N VAL A 324 -17.39 5.12 3.59
CA VAL A 324 -16.32 4.35 2.96
C VAL A 324 -16.85 2.98 2.58
N ARG A 325 -16.54 2.59 1.34
CA ARG A 325 -16.65 1.21 0.88
C ARG A 325 -15.31 0.53 1.14
N ALA A 326 -15.33 -0.54 1.92
CA ALA A 326 -14.15 -1.31 2.26
C ALA A 326 -14.20 -2.68 1.59
N VAL A 327 -13.05 -3.23 1.22
CA VAL A 327 -12.88 -4.59 0.70
C VAL A 327 -12.01 -5.40 1.65
N ARG A 328 -12.35 -6.66 1.94
CA ARG A 328 -11.47 -7.52 2.77
C ARG A 328 -10.10 -7.69 2.12
N PRO A 329 -8.98 -7.74 2.89
CA PRO A 329 -7.66 -8.03 2.33
C PRO A 329 -7.57 -9.50 1.84
N PRO A 330 -6.69 -9.81 0.87
CA PRO A 330 -6.47 -11.19 0.45
C PRO A 330 -5.79 -12.01 1.56
N PRO A 331 -6.11 -13.31 1.69
CA PRO A 331 -5.34 -14.21 2.54
C PRO A 331 -3.87 -14.28 2.08
N LEU A 332 -2.94 -14.46 3.02
CA LEU A 332 -1.48 -14.42 2.80
C LEU A 332 -0.91 -15.68 2.12
N THR A 333 -1.65 -16.28 1.19
CA THR A 333 -1.23 -17.43 0.39
C THR A 333 -1.43 -17.14 -1.09
N SER A 334 -0.66 -17.79 -1.95
CA SER A 334 -0.75 -17.61 -3.41
C SER A 334 -2.14 -18.00 -3.94
N THR A 335 -2.72 -19.07 -3.39
CA THR A 335 -4.10 -19.49 -3.69
C THR A 335 -5.14 -18.50 -3.15
N GLY A 336 -4.90 -17.95 -1.96
CA GLY A 336 -5.76 -16.93 -1.35
C GLY A 336 -5.84 -15.66 -2.18
N VAL A 337 -4.69 -15.18 -2.66
CA VAL A 337 -4.57 -14.04 -3.59
C VAL A 337 -5.39 -14.24 -4.86
N ARG A 338 -5.27 -15.41 -5.50
CA ARG A 338 -6.05 -15.74 -6.70
C ARG A 338 -7.56 -15.82 -6.42
N THR A 339 -7.93 -16.44 -5.30
CA THR A 339 -9.33 -16.54 -4.88
C THR A 339 -9.94 -15.16 -4.64
N TRP A 340 -9.19 -14.28 -3.98
CA TRP A 340 -9.60 -12.90 -3.74
C TRP A 340 -9.79 -12.12 -5.03
N ALA A 341 -8.85 -12.21 -5.98
CA ALA A 341 -8.99 -11.55 -7.29
C ALA A 341 -10.22 -12.08 -8.04
N LYS A 342 -10.50 -13.38 -7.96
CA LYS A 342 -11.71 -13.98 -8.53
C LYS A 342 -13.00 -13.46 -7.88
N GLU A 343 -13.05 -13.32 -6.55
CA GLU A 343 -14.20 -12.72 -5.84
C GLU A 343 -14.45 -11.27 -6.29
N LEU A 344 -13.41 -10.55 -6.71
CA LEU A 344 -13.48 -9.20 -7.26
C LEU A 344 -13.67 -9.13 -8.77
N SER A 345 -13.77 -10.27 -9.46
CA SER A 345 -13.82 -10.33 -10.93
C SER A 345 -12.59 -9.72 -11.62
N LEU A 346 -11.42 -9.85 -10.99
CA LEU A 346 -10.10 -9.37 -11.43
C LEU A 346 -9.14 -10.53 -11.78
N GLU A 347 -9.65 -11.75 -11.87
CA GLU A 347 -8.86 -12.96 -12.16
C GLU A 347 -8.10 -12.88 -13.50
N PRO A 348 -8.70 -12.41 -14.62
CA PRO A 348 -7.99 -12.29 -15.90
C PRO A 348 -6.80 -11.33 -15.82
N GLU A 349 -6.98 -10.16 -15.19
CA GLU A 349 -5.96 -9.14 -15.04
C GLU A 349 -4.81 -9.63 -14.14
N LEU A 350 -5.13 -10.28 -13.02
CA LEU A 350 -4.11 -10.91 -12.17
C LEU A 350 -3.35 -12.00 -12.95
N GLN A 351 -4.03 -12.83 -13.73
CA GLN A 351 -3.35 -13.87 -14.50
C GLN A 351 -2.40 -13.27 -15.54
N ALA A 352 -2.81 -12.22 -16.26
CA ALA A 352 -1.94 -11.51 -17.19
C ALA A 352 -0.69 -10.95 -16.50
N LEU A 353 -0.85 -10.33 -15.32
CA LEU A 353 0.26 -9.82 -14.53
C LEU A 353 1.25 -10.93 -14.11
N LEU A 354 0.74 -12.10 -13.73
CA LEU A 354 1.57 -13.25 -13.33
C LEU A 354 2.31 -13.85 -14.52
N ASP A 355 1.65 -14.01 -15.66
CA ASP A 355 2.29 -14.48 -16.91
C ASP A 355 3.40 -13.50 -17.34
N GLY A 356 3.13 -12.18 -17.25
CA GLY A 356 4.11 -11.13 -17.50
C GLY A 356 5.30 -11.21 -16.54
N ALA A 357 5.06 -11.46 -15.25
CA ALA A 357 6.12 -11.63 -14.25
C ALA A 357 7.00 -12.86 -14.53
N GLU A 358 6.42 -13.98 -14.97
CA GLU A 358 7.20 -15.16 -15.38
C GLU A 358 8.08 -14.88 -16.59
N ARG A 359 7.53 -14.20 -17.61
CA ARG A 359 8.29 -13.77 -18.80
C ARG A 359 9.43 -12.83 -18.43
N PHE A 360 9.16 -11.84 -17.57
CA PHE A 360 10.17 -10.94 -17.02
C PHE A 360 11.30 -11.73 -16.35
N LYS A 361 10.98 -12.61 -15.40
CA LYS A 361 11.95 -13.40 -14.64
C LYS A 361 12.79 -14.29 -15.56
N LYS A 362 12.17 -14.89 -16.58
CA LYS A 362 12.86 -15.67 -17.60
C LYS A 362 13.84 -14.82 -18.42
N ALA A 363 13.41 -13.63 -18.85
CA ALA A 363 14.21 -12.77 -19.72
C ALA A 363 15.51 -12.27 -19.07
N LEU A 364 15.55 -12.11 -17.75
CA LEU A 364 16.73 -11.59 -17.04
C LEU A 364 18.02 -12.36 -17.36
N SER A 365 17.95 -13.68 -17.52
CA SER A 365 19.12 -14.51 -17.87
C SER A 365 19.43 -14.54 -19.36
N GLU A 366 18.46 -14.20 -20.21
CA GLU A 366 18.57 -14.26 -21.69
C GLU A 366 18.97 -12.92 -22.33
N ILE A 367 18.88 -11.81 -21.60
CA ILE A 367 19.28 -10.47 -22.07
C ILE A 367 20.79 -10.41 -22.36
N GLY A 368 21.63 -11.05 -21.55
CA GLY A 368 23.07 -11.20 -21.81
C GLY A 368 23.95 -10.01 -21.43
N PHE A 369 23.47 -9.12 -20.54
CA PHE A 369 24.22 -7.97 -20.02
C PHE A 369 24.49 -8.13 -18.52
N ALA A 370 25.26 -7.20 -17.93
CA ALA A 370 25.45 -7.15 -16.48
C ALA A 370 24.10 -7.17 -15.73
N PRO A 371 23.96 -7.86 -14.58
CA PRO A 371 22.66 -8.07 -13.93
C PRO A 371 21.85 -6.80 -13.67
N PHE A 372 22.51 -5.70 -13.27
CA PHE A 372 21.81 -4.42 -13.04
C PHE A 372 21.26 -3.81 -14.34
N ILE A 373 21.97 -3.97 -15.46
CA ILE A 373 21.53 -3.48 -16.78
C ILE A 373 20.37 -4.33 -17.29
N ALA A 374 20.46 -5.65 -17.17
CA ALA A 374 19.39 -6.56 -17.57
C ALA A 374 18.10 -6.30 -16.77
N LEU A 375 18.23 -6.07 -15.46
CA LEU A 375 17.11 -5.75 -14.59
C LEU A 375 16.49 -4.37 -14.91
N ALA A 376 17.33 -3.35 -15.06
CA ALA A 376 16.92 -2.01 -15.46
C ALA A 376 16.21 -2.01 -16.81
N SER A 377 16.75 -2.70 -17.82
CA SER A 377 16.17 -2.76 -19.16
C SER A 377 14.85 -3.53 -19.17
N ALA A 378 14.77 -4.68 -18.50
CA ALA A 378 13.54 -5.47 -18.41
C ALA A 378 12.41 -4.69 -17.74
N THR A 379 12.72 -3.81 -16.77
CA THR A 379 11.72 -2.97 -16.08
C THR A 379 11.07 -1.94 -17.01
N LEU A 380 11.76 -1.54 -18.08
CA LEU A 380 11.23 -0.62 -19.09
C LEU A 380 10.28 -1.28 -20.10
N ILE A 381 10.09 -2.60 -20.04
CA ILE A 381 9.34 -3.36 -21.04
C ILE A 381 7.95 -3.72 -20.51
N ASP A 382 6.97 -3.70 -21.41
CA ASP A 382 5.65 -4.28 -21.18
C ASP A 382 5.71 -5.79 -21.51
N TRP A 383 5.54 -6.65 -20.51
CA TRP A 383 5.64 -8.11 -20.68
C TRP A 383 4.28 -8.79 -20.89
N MET A 384 3.19 -8.04 -20.76
CA MET A 384 1.82 -8.55 -20.82
C MET A 384 1.26 -8.46 -22.23
N ASP A 385 1.40 -7.30 -22.87
CA ASP A 385 0.65 -6.97 -24.09
C ASP A 385 1.36 -7.37 -25.39
N GLN A 386 2.54 -7.99 -25.31
CA GLN A 386 3.33 -8.43 -26.47
C GLN A 386 3.87 -9.85 -26.33
N SER A 387 4.34 -10.40 -27.47
CA SER A 387 4.98 -11.72 -27.47
C SER A 387 6.33 -11.70 -26.74
N TYR A 388 6.71 -12.83 -26.16
CA TYR A 388 7.97 -12.96 -25.41
C TYR A 388 9.19 -12.56 -26.25
N GLU A 389 9.26 -12.99 -27.52
CA GLU A 389 10.41 -12.70 -28.39
C GLU A 389 10.52 -11.21 -28.75
N GLN A 390 9.38 -10.54 -28.96
CA GLN A 390 9.36 -9.09 -29.19
C GLN A 390 9.82 -8.33 -27.95
N ALA A 391 9.26 -8.67 -26.78
CA ALA A 391 9.65 -8.08 -25.50
C ALA A 391 11.14 -8.29 -25.19
N LEU A 392 11.65 -9.50 -25.42
CA LEU A 392 13.06 -9.83 -25.20
C LEU A 392 13.99 -9.06 -26.15
N THR A 393 13.58 -8.89 -27.41
CA THR A 393 14.34 -8.10 -28.40
C THR A 393 14.41 -6.65 -27.96
N GLU A 394 13.28 -6.05 -27.59
CA GLU A 394 13.23 -4.67 -27.07
C GLU A 394 14.06 -4.53 -25.78
N ALA A 395 13.99 -5.49 -24.87
CA ALA A 395 14.77 -5.50 -23.62
C ALA A 395 16.29 -5.50 -23.90
N LYS A 396 16.75 -6.22 -24.93
CA LYS A 396 18.16 -6.27 -25.35
C LYS A 396 18.60 -4.96 -25.99
N GLU A 397 17.75 -4.34 -26.81
CA GLU A 397 18.02 -3.01 -27.36
C GLU A 397 18.16 -1.97 -26.25
N ARG A 398 17.23 -1.97 -25.28
CA ARG A 398 17.30 -1.11 -24.09
C ARG A 398 18.53 -1.38 -23.24
N ALA A 399 18.94 -2.64 -23.07
CA ALA A 399 20.15 -2.98 -22.33
C ALA A 399 21.40 -2.39 -22.98
N SER A 400 21.51 -2.44 -24.32
CA SER A 400 22.61 -1.83 -25.07
C SER A 400 22.65 -0.30 -24.92
N GLU A 401 21.49 0.37 -24.95
CA GLU A 401 21.39 1.81 -24.69
C GLU A 401 21.87 2.17 -23.28
N LEU A 402 21.42 1.41 -22.27
CA LEU A 402 21.82 1.62 -20.87
C LEU A 402 23.30 1.29 -20.62
N GLU A 403 23.87 0.29 -21.27
CA GLU A 403 25.30 0.00 -21.19
C GLU A 403 26.14 1.13 -21.78
N THR A 404 25.72 1.67 -22.93
CA THR A 404 26.37 2.83 -23.54
C THR A 404 26.32 4.04 -22.61
N LEU A 405 25.17 4.26 -21.97
CA LEU A 405 24.96 5.33 -20.99
C LEU A 405 25.87 5.16 -19.76
N TYR A 406 25.91 3.95 -19.20
CA TYR A 406 26.77 3.57 -18.07
C TYR A 406 28.25 3.85 -18.37
N ASN A 407 28.74 3.34 -19.50
CA ASN A 407 30.14 3.51 -19.89
C ASN A 407 30.51 4.98 -20.07
N LYS A 408 29.60 5.78 -20.65
CA LYS A 408 29.77 7.23 -20.81
C LYS A 408 29.82 7.95 -19.46
N LEU A 409 28.95 7.60 -18.50
CA LEU A 409 28.96 8.17 -17.15
C LEU A 409 30.28 7.86 -16.43
N VAL A 410 30.69 6.60 -16.43
CA VAL A 410 31.93 6.15 -15.77
C VAL A 410 33.14 6.83 -16.39
N GLN A 411 33.24 6.88 -17.73
CA GLN A 411 34.38 7.50 -18.39
C GLN A 411 34.49 8.99 -18.09
N GLN A 412 33.38 9.72 -18.13
CA GLN A 412 33.39 11.16 -17.88
C GLN A 412 33.75 11.50 -16.43
N LEU A 413 33.18 10.78 -15.46
CA LEU A 413 33.31 11.11 -14.04
C LEU A 413 34.59 10.54 -13.39
N SER A 414 35.10 9.42 -13.89
CA SER A 414 36.37 8.86 -13.40
C SER A 414 37.60 9.40 -14.14
N GLY A 415 37.42 9.94 -15.35
CA GLY A 415 38.51 10.41 -16.19
C GLY A 415 39.42 9.28 -16.71
N ASN A 416 40.49 9.66 -17.42
CA ASN A 416 41.44 8.70 -17.98
C ASN A 416 42.40 8.16 -16.89
N PRO A 417 42.79 6.88 -16.96
CA PRO A 417 43.75 6.31 -16.02
C PRO A 417 45.10 7.04 -16.10
N PRO A 418 45.71 7.39 -14.95
CA PRO A 418 47.09 7.89 -14.93
C PRO A 418 48.08 6.74 -15.26
N PRO A 419 49.35 7.05 -15.57
CA PRO A 419 50.37 6.04 -15.81
C PRO A 419 50.51 5.09 -14.61
N VAL A 420 50.50 3.78 -14.85
CA VAL A 420 50.66 2.73 -13.80
C VAL A 420 51.97 2.85 -13.03
N THR A 421 52.97 3.54 -13.61
CA THR A 421 54.25 3.86 -12.97
C THR A 421 54.08 4.76 -11.74
N ASP A 422 53.03 5.58 -11.69
CA ASP A 422 52.65 6.31 -10.49
C ASP A 422 51.60 5.54 -9.69
N ARG A 423 52.09 4.65 -8.82
CA ARG A 423 51.23 3.74 -8.05
C ARG A 423 50.25 4.46 -7.13
N LEU A 424 50.60 5.65 -6.63
CA LEU A 424 49.75 6.39 -5.70
C LEU A 424 48.58 7.03 -6.46
N LEU A 425 48.88 7.78 -7.52
CA LEU A 425 47.86 8.39 -8.39
C LEU A 425 46.97 7.33 -9.05
N TYR A 426 47.53 6.20 -9.49
CA TYR A 426 46.74 5.10 -10.05
C TYR A 426 45.79 4.48 -9.03
N ARG A 427 46.22 4.32 -7.77
CA ARG A 427 45.37 3.77 -6.70
C ARG A 427 44.22 4.71 -6.37
N GLU A 428 44.49 6.02 -6.26
CA GLU A 428 43.47 7.04 -6.00
C GLU A 428 42.45 7.10 -7.14
N TRP A 429 42.91 7.12 -8.39
CA TRP A 429 42.04 7.05 -9.56
C TRP A 429 41.17 5.79 -9.55
N TYR A 430 41.75 4.62 -9.27
CA TYR A 430 41.02 3.34 -9.26
C TYR A 430 39.94 3.31 -8.16
N GLN A 431 40.23 3.84 -6.97
CA GLN A 431 39.23 3.96 -5.91
C GLN A 431 38.09 4.90 -6.29
N ASN A 432 38.39 6.05 -6.90
CA ASN A 432 37.38 6.96 -7.41
C ASN A 432 36.52 6.29 -8.49
N ARG A 433 37.16 5.59 -9.43
CA ARG A 433 36.47 4.85 -10.49
C ARG A 433 35.49 3.83 -9.92
N LEU A 434 35.90 3.03 -8.94
CA LEU A 434 35.01 2.06 -8.30
C LEU A 434 33.80 2.72 -7.63
N LYS A 435 33.99 3.87 -6.95
CA LYS A 435 32.87 4.65 -6.40
C LYS A 435 31.90 5.08 -7.49
N VAL A 436 32.41 5.64 -8.58
CA VAL A 436 31.61 6.07 -9.73
C VAL A 436 30.87 4.91 -10.37
N GLU A 437 31.53 3.76 -10.58
CA GLU A 437 30.91 2.55 -11.14
C GLU A 437 29.75 2.04 -10.26
N ASN A 438 29.94 2.00 -8.93
CA ASN A 438 28.90 1.62 -7.97
C ASN A 438 27.72 2.61 -7.98
N CYS A 439 28.01 3.91 -7.98
CA CYS A 439 26.97 4.94 -8.01
C CYS A 439 26.21 4.96 -9.35
N ALA A 440 26.91 4.77 -10.48
CA ALA A 440 26.31 4.73 -11.80
C ALA A 440 25.43 3.49 -12.00
N SER A 441 25.89 2.32 -11.54
CA SER A 441 25.08 1.10 -11.60
C SER A 441 23.82 1.20 -10.74
N ALA A 442 23.93 1.74 -9.52
CA ALA A 442 22.77 2.01 -8.67
C ALA A 442 21.80 3.02 -9.31
N ALA A 443 22.31 4.13 -9.85
CA ALA A 443 21.48 5.16 -10.48
C ALA A 443 20.74 4.67 -11.72
N ILE A 444 21.39 3.87 -12.58
CA ILE A 444 20.73 3.25 -13.75
C ILE A 444 19.66 2.26 -13.33
N LEU A 445 19.93 1.48 -12.29
CA LEU A 445 18.96 0.52 -11.77
C LEU A 445 17.74 1.22 -11.16
N GLU A 446 17.96 2.32 -10.45
CA GLU A 446 16.90 3.06 -9.76
C GLU A 446 16.09 3.97 -10.71
N TYR A 447 16.75 4.58 -11.69
CA TYR A 447 16.21 5.56 -12.63
C TYR A 447 16.52 5.23 -14.10
N PRO A 448 16.08 4.07 -14.62
CA PRO A 448 16.44 3.60 -15.97
C PRO A 448 15.86 4.45 -17.12
N TYR A 449 14.98 5.40 -16.80
CA TYR A 449 14.30 6.31 -17.73
C TYR A 449 14.92 7.73 -17.75
N TYR A 450 15.91 8.01 -16.90
CA TYR A 450 16.55 9.33 -16.82
C TYR A 450 17.52 9.58 -17.97
N SER A 451 17.68 10.86 -18.33
CA SER A 451 18.64 11.24 -19.33
C SER A 451 20.07 11.15 -18.78
N TYR A 452 21.04 11.23 -19.70
CA TYR A 452 22.45 11.31 -19.33
C TYR A 452 22.72 12.49 -18.37
N GLU A 453 22.17 13.65 -18.67
CA GLU A 453 22.38 14.87 -17.89
C GLU A 453 21.84 14.75 -16.46
N ASP A 454 20.66 14.15 -16.30
CA ASP A 454 20.05 13.93 -14.98
C ASP A 454 20.88 12.94 -14.13
N LEU A 455 21.37 11.86 -14.77
CA LEU A 455 22.19 10.86 -14.09
C LEU A 455 23.57 11.39 -13.69
N VAL A 456 24.17 12.32 -14.44
CA VAL A 456 25.47 12.93 -14.08
C VAL A 456 25.41 13.57 -12.69
N GLY A 457 24.35 14.33 -12.39
CA GLY A 457 24.16 14.95 -11.08
C GLY A 457 24.05 13.92 -9.96
N ILE A 458 23.21 12.90 -10.16
CA ILE A 458 22.98 11.82 -9.18
C ILE A 458 24.27 11.06 -8.86
N VAL A 459 25.03 10.67 -9.89
CA VAL A 459 26.25 9.89 -9.72
C VAL A 459 27.35 10.73 -9.08
N THR A 460 27.45 12.02 -9.43
CA THR A 460 28.42 12.94 -8.83
C THR A 460 28.16 13.11 -7.33
N ASP A 461 26.91 13.38 -6.95
CA ASP A 461 26.52 13.53 -5.54
C ASP A 461 26.78 12.25 -4.74
N CYS A 462 26.47 11.08 -5.32
CA CYS A 462 26.74 9.79 -4.71
C CYS A 462 28.24 9.53 -4.53
N ALA A 463 29.05 9.76 -5.56
CA ALA A 463 30.49 9.48 -5.54
C ALA A 463 31.28 10.45 -4.64
N SER A 464 30.71 11.63 -4.35
CA SER A 464 31.29 12.63 -3.44
C SER A 464 31.16 12.27 -1.95
N ARG A 465 30.30 11.31 -1.61
CA ARG A 465 30.15 10.75 -0.26
C ARG A 465 31.19 9.64 0.00
#